data_AF-E2BME8-F1
#
_entry.id   AF-E2BME8-F1
#
_cell.length_a   1.000
_cell.length_b   1.000
_cell.length_c   1.000
_cell.angle_alpha   90.00
_cell.angle_beta   90.00
_cell.angle_gamma   90.00
#
_symmetry.space_group_name_H-M   'P 1'
#
loop_
_entity.id
_entity.type
_entity.pdbx_description
1 polymer ?
#
loop_
_entity_poly.entity_id
_entity_poly.type
_entity_poly.pdbx_seq_one_letter_code
_entity_poly.pdbx_strand_id
1 'polypeptide(L)'
;MGFDVNRFQGDVDEELVCPICSGVLEDAVQAPVCEHAFCRSCINEWINRQHTCPLDRTPIVVTQLRGVPRILRNLLSRLSIKCDNVVYGCSVVVKLDSLASHLEQCEYNPKRPMLCEQGCSLIIPKNELKDHNCVRELRNLIQSQQQKMADMKREISEHQLQINEHKREIHLLKDFMRALRVSNPTMRAIADQMERDDVVRWSATLPRARVTRWGGMISTPDELLQTMIKRTLSEYNCPPHVIDELMENCHERRWPPGLSSLETRQNSRRQYDNYVCKRVPGKQAVLVLHCDNTHMPEDMMVEPGLVMIFAHGIE
;
A
#
# COMPACT_ATOMS: atom_id res chain seq x y z
N MET A 1 22.60 -26.34 7.72
CA MET A 1 23.90 -26.58 8.41
C MET A 1 24.87 -26.92 7.30
N GLY A 2 26.16 -26.59 7.45
CA GLY A 2 27.16 -26.59 6.36
C GLY A 2 27.22 -27.84 5.48
N PHE A 3 27.81 -27.71 4.30
CA PHE A 3 27.90 -28.80 3.32
C PHE A 3 28.85 -29.91 3.82
N ASP A 4 28.48 -31.17 3.62
CA ASP A 4 29.34 -32.32 3.95
C ASP A 4 30.63 -32.29 3.13
N VAL A 5 31.77 -32.29 3.82
CA VAL A 5 33.12 -32.20 3.25
C VAL A 5 33.39 -33.35 2.28
N ASN A 6 32.84 -34.54 2.53
CA ASN A 6 33.05 -35.73 1.70
C ASN A 6 32.45 -35.63 0.30
N ARG A 7 31.57 -34.64 0.08
CA ARG A 7 30.96 -34.39 -1.23
C ARG A 7 31.84 -33.59 -2.16
N PHE A 8 32.85 -32.90 -1.65
CA PHE A 8 33.74 -32.08 -2.45
C PHE A 8 34.79 -32.93 -3.17
N GLN A 9 35.21 -32.48 -4.34
CA GLN A 9 36.27 -33.11 -5.11
C GLN A 9 37.60 -32.43 -4.80
N GLY A 10 38.56 -33.22 -4.30
CA GLY A 10 39.86 -32.73 -3.84
C GLY A 10 39.83 -32.29 -2.37
N ASP A 11 40.95 -31.76 -1.92
CA ASP A 11 41.10 -31.30 -0.54
C ASP A 11 40.40 -29.94 -0.35
N VAL A 12 39.58 -29.84 0.68
CA VAL A 12 38.96 -28.57 1.09
C VAL A 12 39.83 -27.93 2.15
N ASP A 13 40.19 -26.67 1.94
CA ASP A 13 40.95 -25.89 2.90
C ASP A 13 40.20 -25.77 4.25
N GLU A 14 40.90 -25.97 5.36
CA GLU A 14 40.32 -25.91 6.71
C GLU A 14 39.71 -24.53 7.02
N GLU A 15 40.23 -23.45 6.40
CA GLU A 15 39.67 -22.09 6.53
C GLU A 15 38.25 -21.96 5.96
N LEU A 16 37.82 -22.90 5.11
CA LEU A 16 36.50 -22.95 4.50
C LEU A 16 35.51 -23.83 5.28
N VAL A 17 35.94 -24.42 6.38
CA VAL A 17 35.14 -25.34 7.21
C VAL A 17 34.60 -24.60 8.44
N CYS A 18 33.30 -24.76 8.68
CA CYS A 18 32.62 -24.20 9.84
C CYS A 18 33.06 -24.94 11.12
N PRO A 19 33.62 -24.24 12.13
CA PRO A 19 34.05 -24.87 13.39
C PRO A 19 32.92 -25.50 14.21
N ILE A 20 31.66 -25.07 13.98
CA ILE A 20 30.51 -25.53 14.76
C ILE A 20 29.97 -26.86 14.20
N CYS A 21 29.74 -26.93 12.88
CA CYS A 21 29.16 -28.11 12.24
C CYS A 21 30.18 -29.01 11.53
N SER A 22 31.46 -28.62 11.50
CA SER A 22 32.55 -29.33 10.80
C SER A 22 32.29 -29.58 9.31
N GLY A 23 31.40 -28.79 8.70
CA GLY A 23 31.06 -28.84 7.27
C GLY A 23 31.54 -27.57 6.56
N VAL A 24 31.66 -27.62 5.24
CA VAL A 24 32.03 -26.45 4.43
C VAL A 24 30.97 -25.35 4.59
N LEU A 25 31.43 -24.10 4.74
CA LEU A 25 30.58 -22.96 5.09
C LEU A 25 29.39 -22.77 4.11
N GLU A 26 28.18 -22.82 4.66
CA GLU A 26 26.91 -22.52 3.99
C GLU A 26 26.38 -21.17 4.48
N ASP A 27 26.02 -20.26 3.56
CA ASP A 27 25.65 -18.88 3.89
C ASP A 27 26.63 -18.23 4.86
N ALA A 28 27.92 -18.29 4.50
CA ALA A 28 29.03 -17.92 5.35
C ALA A 28 28.91 -16.48 5.88
N VAL A 29 29.00 -16.33 7.20
CA VAL A 29 29.06 -15.06 7.92
C VAL A 29 30.30 -14.99 8.78
N GLN A 30 30.73 -13.78 9.08
CA GLN A 30 31.94 -13.49 9.83
C GLN A 30 31.62 -12.67 11.07
N ALA A 31 32.28 -13.01 12.18
CA ALA A 31 32.31 -12.18 13.37
C ALA A 31 33.07 -10.86 13.08
N PRO A 32 32.54 -9.69 13.50
CA PRO A 32 33.07 -8.39 13.07
C PRO A 32 34.41 -8.01 13.73
N VAL A 33 34.71 -8.56 14.91
CA VAL A 33 35.92 -8.19 15.69
C VAL A 33 37.04 -9.21 15.50
N CYS A 34 36.72 -10.50 15.66
CA CYS A 34 37.71 -11.57 15.59
C CYS A 34 37.79 -12.28 14.23
N GLU A 35 37.00 -11.86 13.25
CA GLU A 35 37.08 -12.31 11.86
C GLU A 35 36.87 -13.83 11.62
N HIS A 36 36.42 -14.56 12.64
CA HIS A 36 36.07 -15.97 12.50
C HIS A 36 34.79 -16.18 11.67
N ALA A 37 34.83 -17.16 10.77
CA ALA A 37 33.75 -17.48 9.85
C ALA A 37 32.92 -18.70 10.28
N PHE A 38 31.61 -18.63 10.08
CA PHE A 38 30.64 -19.66 10.45
C PHE A 38 29.51 -19.75 9.43
N CYS A 39 28.79 -20.87 9.38
CA CYS A 39 27.49 -20.89 8.69
C CYS A 39 26.50 -20.00 9.45
N ARG A 40 25.67 -19.22 8.75
CA ARG A 40 24.69 -18.32 9.38
C ARG A 40 23.77 -19.03 10.37
N SER A 41 23.24 -20.19 10.00
CA SER A 41 22.38 -20.99 10.87
C SER A 41 23.11 -21.44 12.15
N CYS A 42 24.34 -21.94 12.02
CA CYS A 42 25.14 -22.42 13.13
C CYS A 42 25.45 -21.32 14.16
N ILE A 43 25.92 -20.16 13.70
CA ILE A 43 26.28 -19.08 14.64
C ILE A 43 25.05 -18.43 15.27
N ASN A 44 23.92 -18.33 14.54
CA ASN A 44 22.68 -17.82 15.11
C ASN A 44 22.17 -18.73 16.23
N GLU A 45 22.22 -20.06 16.04
CA GLU A 45 21.83 -21.00 17.10
C GLU A 45 22.75 -20.90 18.32
N TRP A 46 24.07 -20.74 18.10
CA TRP A 46 25.03 -20.54 19.19
C TRP A 46 24.76 -19.25 19.95
N ILE A 47 24.60 -18.12 19.26
CA ILE A 47 24.38 -16.80 19.88
C ILE A 47 23.11 -16.82 20.73
N ASN A 48 22.03 -17.49 20.27
CA ASN A 48 20.80 -17.63 21.06
C ASN A 48 21.01 -18.32 22.42
N ARG A 49 22.10 -19.08 22.59
CA ARG A 49 22.47 -19.72 23.87
C ARG A 49 23.57 -18.94 24.60
N GLN A 50 24.56 -18.45 23.87
CA GLN A 50 25.73 -17.75 24.40
C GLN A 50 26.14 -16.62 23.46
N HIS A 51 26.07 -15.36 23.91
CA HIS A 51 26.45 -14.17 23.13
C HIS A 51 27.97 -13.98 22.97
N THR A 52 28.70 -15.05 22.62
CA THR A 52 30.16 -15.06 22.46
C THR A 52 30.58 -15.90 21.26
N CYS A 53 31.78 -15.65 20.73
CA CYS A 53 32.39 -16.45 19.67
C CYS A 53 32.73 -17.86 20.18
N PRO A 54 32.38 -18.94 19.45
CA PRO A 54 32.73 -20.31 19.83
C PRO A 54 34.25 -20.57 19.94
N LEU A 55 35.08 -19.81 19.21
CA LEU A 55 36.53 -20.05 19.11
C LEU A 55 37.33 -19.29 20.18
N ASP A 56 37.04 -18.02 20.38
CA ASP A 56 37.86 -17.12 21.22
C ASP A 56 37.06 -16.45 22.36
N ARG A 57 35.76 -16.74 22.47
CA ARG A 57 34.83 -16.19 23.49
C ARG A 57 34.65 -14.66 23.44
N THR A 58 35.04 -14.01 22.35
CA THR A 58 34.76 -12.57 22.13
C THR A 58 33.25 -12.32 22.11
N PRO A 59 32.71 -11.28 22.76
CA PRO A 59 31.28 -10.98 22.71
C PRO A 59 30.78 -10.71 21.29
N ILE A 60 29.68 -11.36 20.90
CA ILE A 60 29.07 -11.22 19.56
C ILE A 60 27.55 -11.08 19.68
N VAL A 61 26.97 -10.20 18.87
CA VAL A 61 25.52 -10.02 18.72
C VAL A 61 25.12 -10.31 17.27
N VAL A 62 23.96 -10.95 17.06
CA VAL A 62 23.45 -11.38 15.73
C VAL A 62 23.44 -10.23 14.71
N THR A 63 23.05 -9.03 15.13
CA THR A 63 22.95 -7.85 14.25
C THR A 63 24.30 -7.33 13.74
N GLN A 64 25.40 -7.75 14.37
CA GLN A 64 26.74 -7.31 14.01
C GLN A 64 27.47 -8.29 13.07
N LEU A 65 26.88 -9.45 12.80
CA LEU A 65 27.43 -10.44 11.86
C LEU A 65 27.50 -9.85 10.45
N ARG A 66 28.66 -9.98 9.81
CA ARG A 66 28.90 -9.48 8.46
C ARG A 66 28.96 -10.63 7.46
N GLY A 67 28.71 -10.34 6.19
CA GLY A 67 29.05 -11.28 5.13
C GLY A 67 30.57 -11.47 5.07
N VAL A 68 31.02 -12.68 4.75
CA VAL A 68 32.45 -12.97 4.60
C VAL A 68 33.08 -12.13 3.47
N PRO A 69 34.39 -11.86 3.54
CA PRO A 69 35.10 -11.14 2.49
C PRO A 69 34.95 -11.78 1.11
N ARG A 70 35.02 -10.96 0.05
CA ARG A 70 34.85 -11.43 -1.34
C ARG A 70 35.80 -12.56 -1.71
N ILE A 71 37.04 -12.53 -1.19
CA ILE A 71 38.03 -13.57 -1.44
C ILE A 71 37.57 -14.94 -0.92
N LEU A 72 37.06 -15.01 0.31
CA LEU A 72 36.55 -16.24 0.92
C LEU A 72 35.33 -16.75 0.16
N ARG A 73 34.41 -15.85 -0.19
CA ARG A 73 33.25 -16.20 -1.01
C ARG A 73 33.66 -16.78 -2.37
N ASN A 74 34.66 -16.18 -3.04
CA ASN A 74 35.16 -16.66 -4.32
C ASN A 74 35.92 -17.99 -4.20
N LEU A 75 36.57 -18.25 -3.07
CA LEU A 75 37.17 -19.56 -2.78
C LEU A 75 36.09 -20.62 -2.62
N LEU A 76 35.07 -20.36 -1.79
CA LEU A 76 33.90 -21.24 -1.64
C LEU A 76 33.22 -21.52 -2.98
N SER A 77 32.94 -20.48 -3.78
CA SER A 77 32.29 -20.62 -5.10
C SER A 77 33.05 -21.50 -6.09
N ARG A 78 34.39 -21.60 -5.98
CA ARG A 78 35.21 -22.40 -6.89
C ARG A 78 35.32 -23.87 -6.51
N LEU A 79 34.92 -24.24 -5.29
CA LEU A 79 34.94 -25.62 -4.85
C LEU A 79 34.02 -26.47 -5.72
N SER A 80 34.48 -27.65 -6.11
CA SER A 80 33.72 -28.62 -6.89
C SER A 80 33.02 -29.59 -5.96
N ILE A 81 31.70 -29.73 -6.09
CA ILE A 81 30.85 -30.55 -5.21
C ILE A 81 29.98 -31.52 -6.01
N LYS A 82 29.81 -32.73 -5.48
CA LYS A 82 28.86 -33.74 -5.98
C LYS A 82 27.42 -33.38 -5.60
N CYS A 83 26.49 -33.61 -6.53
CA CYS A 83 25.06 -33.43 -6.31
C CYS A 83 24.53 -34.27 -5.12
N ASP A 84 23.56 -33.72 -4.38
CA ASP A 84 22.85 -34.45 -3.30
C ASP A 84 22.16 -35.71 -3.81
N ASN A 85 21.73 -35.70 -5.07
CA ASN A 85 21.02 -36.81 -5.70
C ASN A 85 21.96 -37.91 -6.23
N VAL A 86 23.21 -37.99 -5.74
CA VAL A 86 24.16 -39.06 -6.10
C VAL A 86 23.60 -40.44 -5.77
N VAL A 87 22.87 -40.56 -4.66
CA VAL A 87 22.17 -41.78 -4.23
C VAL A 87 21.08 -42.22 -5.22
N TYR A 88 20.54 -41.28 -6.00
CA TYR A 88 19.55 -41.53 -7.04
C TYR A 88 20.16 -41.67 -8.44
N GLY A 89 21.49 -41.60 -8.56
CA GLY A 89 22.22 -41.80 -9.82
C GLY A 89 22.84 -40.54 -10.43
N CYS A 90 22.77 -39.38 -9.79
CA CYS A 90 23.44 -38.18 -10.31
C CYS A 90 24.96 -38.24 -10.10
N SER A 91 25.73 -38.35 -11.17
CA SER A 91 27.21 -38.31 -11.12
C SER A 91 27.81 -36.93 -11.41
N VAL A 92 26.96 -35.91 -11.59
CA VAL A 92 27.41 -34.57 -11.98
C VAL A 92 28.14 -33.91 -10.81
N VAL A 93 29.34 -33.39 -11.11
CA VAL A 93 30.11 -32.52 -10.24
C VAL A 93 29.99 -31.10 -10.79
N VAL A 94 29.56 -30.17 -9.94
CA VAL A 94 29.40 -28.75 -10.30
C VAL A 94 30.18 -27.89 -9.32
N LYS A 95 30.43 -26.63 -9.70
CA LYS A 95 30.92 -25.63 -8.74
C LYS A 95 29.86 -25.36 -7.67
N LEU A 96 30.29 -25.05 -6.45
CA LEU A 96 29.39 -24.82 -5.33
C LEU A 96 28.40 -23.68 -5.61
N ASP A 97 28.83 -22.64 -6.33
CA ASP A 97 27.96 -21.53 -6.75
C ASP A 97 26.81 -21.97 -7.69
N SER A 98 27.03 -23.04 -8.45
CA SER A 98 26.11 -23.57 -9.44
C SER A 98 25.25 -24.71 -8.90
N LEU A 99 25.55 -25.21 -7.68
CA LEU A 99 24.85 -26.33 -7.07
C LEU A 99 23.34 -26.09 -6.94
N ALA A 100 22.93 -24.90 -6.49
CA ALA A 100 21.53 -24.55 -6.34
C ALA A 100 20.76 -24.68 -7.67
N SER A 101 21.29 -24.09 -8.74
CA SER A 101 20.70 -24.18 -10.08
C SER A 101 20.66 -25.62 -10.62
N HIS A 102 21.69 -26.42 -10.32
CA HIS A 102 21.71 -27.82 -10.70
C HIS A 102 20.62 -28.62 -9.95
N LEU A 103 20.44 -28.42 -8.64
CA LEU A 103 19.45 -29.15 -7.84
C LEU A 103 18.01 -28.90 -8.31
N GLU A 104 17.71 -27.68 -8.77
CA GLU A 104 16.40 -27.32 -9.34
C GLU A 104 16.10 -28.10 -10.64
N GLN A 105 17.13 -28.37 -11.44
CA GLN A 105 16.99 -28.95 -12.78
C GLN A 105 17.43 -30.43 -12.85
N CYS A 106 18.00 -30.96 -11.77
CA CYS A 106 18.60 -32.29 -11.73
C CYS A 106 17.58 -33.36 -12.10
N GLU A 107 17.90 -34.15 -13.14
CA GLU A 107 17.02 -35.22 -13.63
C GLU A 107 16.82 -36.34 -12.61
N TYR A 108 17.77 -36.51 -11.69
CA TYR A 108 17.72 -37.53 -10.65
C TYR A 108 17.11 -37.01 -9.33
N ASN A 109 16.66 -35.76 -9.28
CA ASN A 109 15.95 -35.23 -8.12
C ASN A 109 14.53 -35.87 -8.05
N PRO A 110 14.24 -36.73 -7.05
CA PRO A 110 12.94 -37.39 -6.96
C PRO A 110 11.80 -36.40 -6.69
N LYS A 111 12.10 -35.29 -5.99
CA LYS A 111 11.15 -34.23 -5.67
C LYS A 111 11.05 -33.16 -6.74
N ARG A 112 11.73 -33.33 -7.89
CA ARG A 112 11.67 -32.36 -8.97
C ARG A 112 10.21 -32.11 -9.36
N PRO A 113 9.74 -30.85 -9.33
CA PRO A 113 8.39 -30.52 -9.75
C PRO A 113 8.27 -30.76 -11.25
N MET A 114 7.40 -31.70 -11.63
CA MET A 114 7.10 -32.03 -13.01
C MET A 114 5.65 -31.67 -13.29
N LEU A 115 5.39 -31.04 -14.44
CA LEU A 115 4.02 -30.87 -14.91
C LEU A 115 3.48 -32.23 -15.35
N CYS A 116 2.24 -32.53 -14.98
CA CYS A 116 1.57 -33.71 -15.50
C CYS A 116 1.29 -33.56 -17.00
N GLU A 117 1.93 -34.41 -17.81
CA GLU A 117 1.78 -34.43 -19.27
C GLU A 117 0.43 -35.01 -19.72
N GLN A 118 -0.32 -35.66 -18.83
CA GLN A 118 -1.63 -36.26 -19.13
C GLN A 118 -2.80 -35.26 -19.02
N GLY A 119 -2.51 -33.96 -19.00
CA GLY A 119 -3.50 -32.89 -19.21
C GLY A 119 -4.15 -32.30 -17.96
N CYS A 120 -3.86 -32.80 -16.75
CA CYS A 120 -4.39 -32.16 -15.53
C CYS A 120 -3.61 -30.90 -15.11
N SER A 121 -2.44 -30.64 -15.73
CA SER A 121 -1.58 -29.49 -15.46
C SER A 121 -1.14 -29.31 -13.99
N LEU A 122 -1.30 -30.34 -13.17
CA LEU A 122 -0.83 -30.34 -11.79
C LEU A 122 0.70 -30.48 -11.75
N ILE A 123 1.32 -29.79 -10.81
CA ILE A 123 2.75 -29.93 -10.50
C ILE A 123 2.89 -31.08 -9.51
N ILE A 124 3.62 -32.12 -9.91
CA ILE A 124 3.76 -33.37 -9.16
C ILE A 124 5.26 -33.68 -9.03
N PRO A 125 5.73 -34.09 -7.85
CA PRO A 125 7.07 -34.65 -7.68
C PRO A 125 7.34 -35.81 -8.66
N LYS A 126 8.52 -35.83 -9.30
CA LYS A 126 8.91 -36.85 -10.28
C LYS A 126 8.73 -38.30 -9.76
N ASN A 127 8.99 -38.56 -8.49
CA ASN A 127 8.80 -39.87 -7.87
C ASN A 127 7.32 -40.30 -7.75
N GLU A 128 6.40 -39.36 -7.60
CA GLU A 128 4.96 -39.59 -7.46
C GLU A 128 4.22 -39.63 -8.81
N LEU A 129 4.91 -39.26 -9.89
CA LEU A 129 4.33 -39.22 -11.24
C LEU A 129 3.80 -40.59 -11.72
N LYS A 130 4.42 -41.69 -11.27
CA LYS A 130 4.00 -43.06 -11.64
C LYS A 130 2.65 -43.46 -11.04
N ASP A 131 2.35 -42.97 -9.84
CA ASP A 131 1.13 -43.30 -9.09
C ASP A 131 0.05 -42.21 -9.25
N HIS A 132 0.28 -41.23 -10.14
CA HIS A 132 -0.61 -40.11 -10.35
C HIS A 132 -1.89 -40.51 -11.10
N ASN A 133 -3.04 -40.18 -10.53
CA ASN A 133 -4.34 -40.31 -11.18
C ASN A 133 -4.98 -38.92 -11.39
N CYS A 134 -4.89 -38.40 -12.62
CA CYS A 134 -5.41 -37.08 -13.00
C CYS A 134 -6.85 -36.85 -12.53
N VAL A 135 -7.73 -37.83 -12.75
CA VAL A 135 -9.16 -37.68 -12.47
C VAL A 135 -9.43 -37.58 -10.98
N ARG A 136 -8.73 -38.39 -10.16
CA ARG A 136 -8.86 -38.34 -8.70
C ARG A 136 -8.38 -37.01 -8.15
N GLU A 137 -7.20 -36.55 -8.56
CA GLU A 137 -6.63 -35.30 -8.04
C GLU A 137 -7.46 -34.08 -8.47
N LEU A 138 -7.93 -34.03 -9.72
CA LEU A 138 -8.83 -32.97 -10.17
C LEU A 138 -10.17 -32.98 -9.42
N ARG A 139 -10.74 -34.16 -9.15
CA ARG A 139 -11.98 -34.27 -8.36
C ARG A 139 -11.78 -33.78 -6.93
N ASN A 140 -10.67 -34.16 -6.29
CA ASN A 140 -10.31 -33.70 -4.94
C ASN A 140 -10.10 -32.17 -4.92
N LEU A 141 -9.44 -31.63 -5.94
CA LEU A 141 -9.23 -30.18 -6.08
C LEU A 141 -10.56 -29.44 -6.25
N ILE A 142 -11.45 -29.91 -7.12
CA ILE A 142 -12.78 -29.33 -7.31
C ILE A 142 -13.57 -29.38 -6.00
N GLN A 143 -13.56 -30.51 -5.29
CA GLN A 143 -14.25 -30.64 -4.01
C GLN A 143 -13.70 -29.68 -2.95
N SER A 144 -12.36 -29.57 -2.85
CA SER A 144 -11.71 -28.62 -1.95
C SER A 144 -12.08 -27.17 -2.28
N GLN A 145 -12.08 -26.81 -3.57
CA GLN A 145 -12.48 -25.48 -4.03
C GLN A 145 -13.96 -25.20 -3.76
N GLN A 146 -14.84 -26.19 -3.97
CA GLN A 146 -16.26 -26.08 -3.63
C GLN A 146 -16.49 -25.85 -2.14
N GLN A 147 -15.76 -26.56 -1.28
CA GLN A 147 -15.82 -26.37 0.16
C GLN A 147 -15.34 -24.96 0.56
N LYS A 148 -14.19 -24.53 0.05
CA LYS A 148 -13.67 -23.17 0.28
C LYS A 148 -14.65 -22.08 -0.17
N MET A 149 -15.27 -22.25 -1.32
CA MET A 149 -16.31 -21.32 -1.79
C MET A 149 -17.54 -21.31 -0.88
N ALA A 150 -17.95 -22.46 -0.35
CA ALA A 150 -19.08 -22.55 0.57
C ALA A 150 -18.77 -21.86 1.92
N ASP A 151 -17.55 -22.04 2.45
CA ASP A 151 -17.12 -21.40 3.68
C ASP A 151 -16.99 -19.87 3.50
N MET A 152 -16.35 -19.41 2.42
CA MET A 152 -16.30 -17.97 2.10
C MET A 152 -17.70 -17.34 1.93
N LYS A 153 -18.65 -18.05 1.31
CA LYS A 153 -20.04 -17.58 1.21
C LYS A 153 -20.71 -17.41 2.58
N ARG A 154 -20.40 -18.29 3.53
CA ARG A 154 -20.91 -18.22 4.90
C ARG A 154 -20.34 -17.01 5.62
N GLU A 155 -19.02 -16.81 5.55
CA GLU A 155 -18.34 -15.64 6.13
C GLU A 155 -18.88 -14.33 5.56
N ILE A 156 -19.09 -14.25 4.23
CA ILE A 156 -19.71 -13.07 3.59
C ILE A 156 -21.10 -12.81 4.16
N SER A 157 -21.91 -13.86 4.36
CA SER A 157 -23.26 -13.72 4.90
C SER A 157 -23.23 -13.23 6.35
N GLU A 158 -22.31 -13.73 7.16
CA GLU A 158 -22.10 -13.28 8.55
C GLU A 158 -21.65 -11.81 8.61
N HIS A 159 -20.67 -11.42 7.79
CA HIS A 159 -20.24 -10.03 7.71
C HIS A 159 -21.35 -9.09 7.21
N GLN A 160 -22.21 -9.55 6.29
CA GLN A 160 -23.38 -8.77 5.86
C GLN A 160 -24.36 -8.52 7.01
N LEU A 161 -24.58 -9.51 7.87
CA LEU A 161 -25.41 -9.35 9.07
C LEU A 161 -24.79 -8.33 10.04
N GLN A 162 -23.49 -8.45 10.31
CA GLN A 162 -22.75 -7.50 11.17
C GLN A 162 -22.81 -6.06 10.62
N ILE A 163 -22.60 -5.88 9.31
CA ILE A 163 -22.71 -4.56 8.67
C ILE A 163 -24.12 -3.98 8.84
N ASN A 164 -25.16 -4.81 8.71
CA ASN A 164 -26.54 -4.35 8.88
C ASN A 164 -26.83 -3.97 10.33
N GLU A 165 -26.27 -4.68 11.31
CA GLU A 165 -26.35 -4.33 12.73
C GLU A 165 -25.64 -3.01 13.04
N HIS A 166 -24.37 -2.87 12.64
CA HIS A 166 -23.62 -1.62 12.82
C HIS A 166 -24.31 -0.43 12.13
N LYS A 167 -24.93 -0.64 10.96
CA LYS A 167 -25.73 0.42 10.30
C LYS A 167 -26.92 0.87 11.15
N ARG A 168 -27.60 -0.05 11.84
CA ARG A 168 -28.71 0.27 12.75
C ARG A 168 -28.20 1.04 13.97
N GLU A 169 -27.10 0.61 14.57
CA GLU A 169 -26.47 1.32 15.70
C GLU A 169 -26.04 2.73 15.32
N ILE A 170 -25.39 2.90 14.16
CA ILE A 170 -25.02 4.21 13.62
C ILE A 170 -26.27 5.08 13.42
N HIS A 171 -27.39 4.51 12.97
CA HIS A 171 -28.63 5.26 12.80
C HIS A 171 -29.16 5.77 14.14
N LEU A 172 -29.19 4.90 15.16
CA LEU A 172 -29.60 5.27 16.53
C LEU A 172 -28.68 6.35 17.13
N LEU A 173 -27.37 6.21 16.96
CA LEU A 173 -26.41 7.23 17.39
C LEU A 173 -26.64 8.56 16.68
N LYS A 174 -26.93 8.54 15.37
CA LYS A 174 -27.26 9.75 14.61
C LYS A 174 -28.55 10.41 15.10
N ASP A 175 -29.58 9.63 15.43
CA ASP A 175 -30.83 10.17 15.97
C ASP A 175 -30.63 10.75 17.38
N PHE A 176 -29.85 10.07 18.23
CA PHE A 176 -29.48 10.57 19.55
C PHE A 176 -28.68 11.87 19.47
N MET A 177 -27.68 11.95 18.59
CA MET A 177 -26.91 13.17 18.34
C MET A 177 -27.79 14.32 17.83
N ARG A 178 -28.78 14.04 16.96
CA ARG A 178 -29.76 15.03 16.52
C ARG A 178 -30.61 15.55 17.68
N ALA A 179 -31.11 14.66 18.55
CA ALA A 179 -31.88 15.05 19.73
C ALA A 179 -31.05 15.90 20.71
N LEU A 180 -29.79 15.51 20.95
CA LEU A 180 -28.85 16.29 21.77
C LEU A 180 -28.57 17.68 21.19
N ARG A 181 -28.40 17.81 19.87
CA ARG A 181 -28.19 19.10 19.18
C ARG A 181 -29.39 20.05 19.36
N VAL A 182 -30.62 19.50 19.42
CA VAL A 182 -31.84 20.30 19.63
C VAL A 182 -31.97 20.73 21.09
N SER A 183 -31.72 19.81 22.02
CA SER A 183 -31.98 20.02 23.46
C SER A 183 -30.87 20.74 24.22
N ASN A 184 -29.61 20.66 23.76
CA ASN A 184 -28.45 21.19 24.47
C ASN A 184 -27.70 22.25 23.62
N PRO A 185 -27.71 23.53 24.04
CA PRO A 185 -27.02 24.61 23.33
C PRO A 185 -25.50 24.39 23.17
N THR A 186 -24.85 23.79 24.17
CA THR A 186 -23.40 23.49 24.11
C THR A 186 -23.12 22.43 23.05
N MET A 187 -23.95 21.39 22.96
CA MET A 187 -23.81 20.35 21.92
C MET A 187 -24.03 20.92 20.52
N ARG A 188 -24.96 21.88 20.37
CA ARG A 188 -25.15 22.60 19.10
C ARG A 188 -23.91 23.39 18.72
N ALA A 189 -23.38 24.18 19.65
CA ALA A 189 -22.17 24.97 19.40
C ALA A 189 -20.97 24.09 19.02
N ILE A 190 -20.82 22.93 19.66
CA ILE A 190 -19.77 21.96 19.31
C ILE A 190 -19.98 21.41 17.89
N ALA A 191 -21.20 21.00 17.54
CA ALA A 191 -21.50 20.49 16.20
C ALA A 191 -21.24 21.55 15.11
N ASP A 192 -21.71 22.78 15.33
CA ASP A 192 -21.49 23.90 14.41
C ASP A 192 -19.99 24.22 14.27
N GLN A 193 -19.22 24.11 15.37
CA GLN A 193 -17.78 24.29 15.34
C GLN A 193 -17.08 23.19 14.54
N MET A 194 -17.47 21.94 14.73
CA MET A 194 -16.92 20.82 13.95
C MET A 194 -17.23 20.97 12.46
N GLU A 195 -18.45 21.36 12.11
CA GLU A 195 -18.86 21.60 10.72
C GLU A 195 -18.03 22.73 10.07
N ARG A 196 -17.67 23.78 10.83
CA ARG A 196 -16.75 24.84 10.36
C ARG A 196 -15.31 24.34 10.21
N ASP A 197 -14.80 23.61 11.21
CA ASP A 197 -13.43 23.07 11.20
C ASP A 197 -13.22 22.08 10.04
N ASP A 198 -14.25 21.31 9.68
CA ASP A 198 -14.22 20.40 8.53
C ASP A 198 -14.03 21.16 7.20
N VAL A 199 -14.70 22.30 7.02
CA VAL A 199 -14.54 23.15 5.83
C VAL A 199 -13.14 23.78 5.78
N VAL A 200 -12.61 24.24 6.91
CA VAL A 200 -11.25 24.78 7.01
C VAL A 200 -10.22 23.71 6.65
N ARG A 201 -10.35 22.50 7.22
CA ARG A 201 -9.46 21.38 6.93
C ARG A 201 -9.52 20.99 5.46
N TRP A 202 -10.72 20.88 4.89
CA TRP A 202 -10.90 20.60 3.47
C TRP A 202 -10.28 21.69 2.59
N SER A 203 -10.51 22.96 2.89
CA SER A 203 -9.90 24.06 2.14
C SER A 203 -8.38 23.98 2.10
N ALA A 204 -7.74 23.60 3.22
CA ALA A 204 -6.29 23.47 3.29
C ALA A 204 -5.74 22.39 2.35
N THR A 205 -6.55 21.40 1.96
CA THR A 205 -6.16 20.36 1.00
C THR A 205 -6.21 20.81 -0.46
N LEU A 206 -6.94 21.89 -0.76
CA LEU A 206 -7.14 22.35 -2.13
C LEU A 206 -6.00 23.28 -2.60
N PRO A 207 -5.50 23.11 -3.84
CA PRO A 207 -4.48 24.00 -4.38
C PRO A 207 -5.05 25.40 -4.62
N ARG A 208 -4.23 26.43 -4.39
CA ARG A 208 -4.60 27.82 -4.70
C ARG A 208 -4.69 28.00 -6.22
N ALA A 209 -5.61 28.85 -6.66
CA ALA A 209 -5.78 29.22 -8.05
C ALA A 209 -5.61 30.72 -8.23
N ARG A 210 -5.13 31.13 -9.41
CA ARG A 210 -5.11 32.52 -9.85
C ARG A 210 -6.06 32.69 -11.04
N VAL A 211 -7.02 33.59 -10.91
CA VAL A 211 -7.92 33.96 -12.00
C VAL A 211 -7.31 35.12 -12.77
N THR A 212 -6.94 34.89 -14.03
CA THR A 212 -6.32 35.91 -14.90
C THR A 212 -7.35 36.66 -15.74
N ARG A 213 -8.55 36.08 -15.93
CA ARG A 213 -9.61 36.63 -16.80
C ARG A 213 -10.97 36.63 -16.12
N TRP A 214 -11.16 37.56 -15.19
CA TRP A 214 -12.44 37.76 -14.50
C TRP A 214 -13.65 38.02 -15.41
N GLY A 215 -13.43 38.63 -16.59
CA GLY A 215 -14.50 38.86 -17.56
C GLY A 215 -15.04 37.59 -18.25
N GLY A 216 -14.35 36.45 -18.14
CA GLY A 216 -14.79 35.16 -18.65
C GLY A 216 -15.67 34.37 -17.68
N MET A 217 -16.12 35.00 -16.59
CA MET A 217 -16.98 34.39 -15.58
C MET A 217 -18.35 34.08 -16.15
N ILE A 218 -18.80 32.85 -15.92
CA ILE A 218 -20.13 32.36 -16.31
C ILE A 218 -21.05 32.56 -15.10
N SER A 219 -21.90 33.59 -15.16
CA SER A 219 -22.78 33.97 -14.04
C SER A 219 -24.09 33.19 -13.98
N THR A 220 -24.47 32.54 -15.08
CA THR A 220 -25.68 31.72 -15.23
C THR A 220 -25.32 30.33 -15.78
N PRO A 221 -24.61 29.48 -15.03
CA PRO A 221 -24.26 28.13 -15.48
C PRO A 221 -25.51 27.26 -15.60
N ASP A 222 -25.59 26.44 -16.66
CA ASP A 222 -26.68 25.49 -16.85
C ASP A 222 -26.61 24.31 -15.86
N GLU A 223 -27.67 23.51 -15.81
CA GLU A 223 -27.77 22.37 -14.87
C GLU A 223 -26.69 21.31 -15.11
N LEU A 224 -26.29 21.10 -16.36
CA LEU A 224 -25.24 20.13 -16.72
C LEU A 224 -23.89 20.56 -16.15
N LEU A 225 -23.54 21.83 -16.30
CA LEU A 225 -22.31 22.40 -15.78
C LEU A 225 -22.30 22.40 -14.26
N GLN A 226 -23.41 22.77 -13.61
CA GLN A 226 -23.55 22.70 -12.16
C GLN A 226 -23.39 21.25 -11.65
N THR A 227 -24.05 20.28 -12.28
CA THR A 227 -23.96 18.86 -11.90
C THR A 227 -22.54 18.33 -12.07
N MET A 228 -21.84 18.74 -13.13
CA MET A 228 -20.45 18.38 -13.36
C MET A 228 -19.53 18.90 -12.25
N ILE A 229 -19.67 20.17 -11.86
CA ILE A 229 -18.87 20.76 -10.78
C ILE A 229 -19.20 20.08 -9.45
N LYS A 230 -20.49 19.89 -9.13
CA LYS A 230 -20.94 19.19 -7.92
C LYS A 230 -20.31 17.81 -7.79
N ARG A 231 -20.32 17.02 -8.87
CA ARG A 231 -19.68 15.70 -8.90
C ARG A 231 -18.18 15.79 -8.63
N THR A 232 -17.47 16.72 -9.26
CA THR A 232 -16.04 16.92 -9.01
C THR A 232 -15.78 17.32 -7.56
N LEU A 233 -16.59 18.19 -6.96
CA LEU A 233 -16.45 18.54 -5.54
C LEU A 233 -16.67 17.33 -4.62
N SER A 234 -17.67 16.48 -4.92
CA SER A 234 -17.88 15.22 -4.18
C SER A 234 -16.71 14.24 -4.30
N GLU A 235 -16.13 14.09 -5.50
CA GLU A 235 -14.97 13.23 -5.75
C GLU A 235 -13.71 13.70 -5.00
N TYR A 236 -13.61 15.01 -4.71
CA TYR A 236 -12.53 15.63 -3.95
C TYR A 236 -12.92 15.96 -2.51
N ASN A 237 -13.75 15.10 -1.90
CA ASN A 237 -14.06 15.09 -0.48
C ASN A 237 -14.64 16.42 0.07
N CYS A 238 -15.39 17.16 -0.75
CA CYS A 238 -16.16 18.30 -0.26
C CYS A 238 -17.08 17.87 0.89
N PRO A 239 -17.10 18.59 2.02
CA PRO A 239 -17.97 18.23 3.14
C PRO A 239 -19.44 18.23 2.68
N PRO A 240 -20.20 17.17 2.99
CA PRO A 240 -21.53 16.96 2.43
C PRO A 240 -22.56 17.99 2.94
N HIS A 241 -22.32 18.61 4.10
CA HIS A 241 -23.22 19.64 4.64
C HIS A 241 -23.12 20.98 3.92
N VAL A 242 -22.07 21.24 3.14
CA VAL A 242 -21.89 22.52 2.40
C VAL A 242 -22.03 22.40 0.89
N ILE A 243 -21.97 21.19 0.33
CA ILE A 243 -21.88 21.02 -1.12
C ILE A 243 -23.09 21.56 -1.88
N ASP A 244 -24.30 21.36 -1.35
CA ASP A 244 -25.52 21.83 -2.00
C ASP A 244 -25.58 23.37 -1.98
N GLU A 245 -25.25 23.99 -0.85
CA GLU A 245 -25.24 25.45 -0.71
C GLU A 245 -24.14 26.11 -1.56
N LEU A 246 -22.95 25.53 -1.65
CA LEU A 246 -21.91 25.97 -2.57
C LEU A 246 -22.37 25.95 -4.03
N MET A 247 -23.14 24.93 -4.41
CA MET A 247 -23.66 24.81 -5.77
C MET A 247 -24.82 25.77 -6.04
N GLU A 248 -25.66 26.07 -5.05
CA GLU A 248 -26.64 27.16 -5.15
C GLU A 248 -25.93 28.51 -5.34
N ASN A 249 -24.82 28.73 -4.63
CA ASN A 249 -23.96 29.91 -4.71
C ASN A 249 -23.08 29.94 -5.98
N CYS A 250 -23.33 29.06 -6.94
CA CYS A 250 -22.66 29.05 -8.25
C CYS A 250 -23.33 29.99 -9.27
N HIS A 251 -24.56 30.45 -8.99
CA HIS A 251 -25.36 31.25 -9.91
C HIS A 251 -25.63 32.65 -9.35
N GLU A 252 -25.61 33.67 -10.22
CA GLU A 252 -25.81 35.08 -9.83
C GLU A 252 -27.08 35.38 -9.03
N ARG A 253 -28.12 34.54 -9.11
CA ARG A 253 -29.36 34.68 -8.32
C ARG A 253 -29.12 34.54 -6.81
N ARG A 254 -28.02 33.89 -6.44
CA ARG A 254 -27.60 33.61 -5.06
C ARG A 254 -26.27 34.25 -4.71
N TRP A 255 -25.71 35.05 -5.61
CA TRP A 255 -24.49 35.80 -5.33
C TRP A 255 -24.75 37.02 -4.43
N PRO A 256 -23.75 37.44 -3.64
CA PRO A 256 -23.88 38.59 -2.78
C PRO A 256 -24.04 39.89 -3.60
N PRO A 257 -24.54 40.98 -2.99
CA PRO A 257 -24.91 42.20 -3.72
C PRO A 257 -23.84 42.75 -4.66
N GLY A 258 -22.56 42.71 -4.25
CA GLY A 258 -21.41 43.17 -5.02
C GLY A 258 -21.12 42.36 -6.30
N LEU A 259 -21.74 41.18 -6.45
CA LEU A 259 -21.60 40.29 -7.60
C LEU A 259 -22.92 40.03 -8.36
N SER A 260 -24.05 40.41 -7.77
CA SER A 260 -25.41 40.02 -8.22
C SER A 260 -25.80 40.43 -9.65
N SER A 261 -25.19 41.48 -10.21
CA SER A 261 -25.54 42.02 -11.53
C SER A 261 -24.31 42.28 -12.40
N LEU A 262 -24.49 42.40 -13.71
CA LEU A 262 -23.38 42.74 -14.61
C LEU A 262 -22.74 44.09 -14.27
N GLU A 263 -23.56 45.09 -13.93
CA GLU A 263 -23.11 46.44 -13.58
C GLU A 263 -22.28 46.43 -12.28
N THR A 264 -22.80 45.80 -11.21
CA THR A 264 -22.05 45.65 -9.96
C THR A 264 -20.76 44.89 -10.20
N ARG A 265 -20.77 43.88 -11.07
CA ARG A 265 -19.56 43.13 -11.41
C ARG A 265 -18.51 43.95 -12.16
N GLN A 266 -18.92 44.91 -12.97
CA GLN A 266 -18.00 45.81 -13.67
C GLN A 266 -17.41 46.85 -12.71
N ASN A 267 -18.23 47.40 -11.81
CA ASN A 267 -17.83 48.39 -10.82
C ASN A 267 -16.88 47.82 -9.76
N SER A 268 -17.15 46.59 -9.31
CA SER A 268 -16.37 45.90 -8.26
C SER A 268 -15.16 45.11 -8.79
N ARG A 269 -14.90 45.14 -10.11
CA ARG A 269 -13.90 44.28 -10.76
C ARG A 269 -12.50 44.36 -10.16
N ARG A 270 -12.09 45.53 -9.69
CA ARG A 270 -10.77 45.76 -9.07
C ARG A 270 -10.59 44.99 -7.76
N GLN A 271 -11.69 44.63 -7.09
CA GLN A 271 -11.65 43.93 -5.82
C GLN A 271 -11.42 42.42 -5.99
N TYR A 272 -11.69 41.86 -7.17
CA TYR A 272 -11.64 40.41 -7.37
C TYR A 272 -10.24 39.82 -7.23
N ASP A 273 -9.21 40.58 -7.58
CA ASP A 273 -7.81 40.16 -7.44
C ASP A 273 -7.41 39.93 -5.96
N ASN A 274 -8.22 40.41 -5.01
CA ASN A 274 -8.02 40.19 -3.58
C ASN A 274 -8.63 38.87 -3.08
N TYR A 275 -9.42 38.14 -3.89
CA TYR A 275 -9.96 36.85 -3.50
C TYR A 275 -8.85 35.80 -3.34
N VAL A 276 -8.95 35.02 -2.26
CA VAL A 276 -8.24 33.76 -2.11
C VAL A 276 -9.07 32.67 -2.78
N CYS A 277 -8.65 32.29 -3.98
CA CYS A 277 -9.29 31.24 -4.77
C CYS A 277 -8.62 29.88 -4.57
N LYS A 278 -9.42 28.82 -4.46
CA LYS A 278 -8.98 27.42 -4.52
C LYS A 278 -9.43 26.80 -5.83
N ARG A 279 -8.57 26.00 -6.45
CA ARG A 279 -8.85 25.40 -7.77
C ARG A 279 -9.84 24.25 -7.62
N VAL A 280 -10.86 24.21 -8.48
CA VAL A 280 -11.63 22.98 -8.69
C VAL A 280 -10.82 22.07 -9.64
N PRO A 281 -10.40 20.87 -9.21
CA PRO A 281 -9.49 20.02 -9.97
C PRO A 281 -10.02 19.66 -11.37
N GLY A 282 -9.20 19.86 -12.40
CA GLY A 282 -9.55 19.53 -13.78
C GLY A 282 -10.68 20.39 -14.38
N LYS A 283 -11.10 21.48 -13.72
CA LYS A 283 -12.16 22.37 -14.19
C LYS A 283 -11.67 23.81 -14.31
N GLN A 284 -12.32 24.59 -15.17
CA GLN A 284 -12.22 26.05 -15.16
C GLN A 284 -13.23 26.59 -14.15
N ALA A 285 -13.04 26.24 -12.89
CA ALA A 285 -13.79 26.81 -11.76
C ALA A 285 -12.88 27.01 -10.55
N VAL A 286 -13.25 27.97 -9.71
CA VAL A 286 -12.62 28.18 -8.40
C VAL A 286 -13.67 28.19 -7.30
N LEU A 287 -13.23 27.79 -6.12
CA LEU A 287 -13.93 27.98 -4.86
C LEU A 287 -13.38 29.23 -4.17
N VAL A 288 -14.28 30.07 -3.69
CA VAL A 288 -13.96 31.23 -2.85
C VAL A 288 -14.66 30.97 -1.51
N LEU A 289 -13.97 30.27 -0.61
CA LEU A 289 -14.53 29.85 0.66
C LEU A 289 -14.49 31.00 1.67
N HIS A 290 -15.55 31.13 2.48
CA HIS A 290 -15.64 32.20 3.48
C HIS A 290 -14.48 32.17 4.47
N CYS A 291 -14.08 30.97 4.91
CA CYS A 291 -12.98 30.79 5.86
C CYS A 291 -11.61 31.29 5.37
N ASP A 292 -11.38 31.35 4.05
CA ASP A 292 -10.14 31.89 3.46
C ASP A 292 -10.24 33.38 3.07
N ASN A 293 -11.44 33.96 3.15
CA ASN A 293 -11.77 35.28 2.58
C ASN A 293 -12.44 36.22 3.60
N THR A 294 -12.14 36.06 4.89
CA THR A 294 -12.68 36.92 5.96
C THR A 294 -12.21 38.38 5.85
N HIS A 295 -11.18 38.66 5.05
CA HIS A 295 -10.70 40.01 4.75
C HIS A 295 -11.50 40.72 3.65
N MET A 296 -12.32 39.98 2.89
CA MET A 296 -13.15 40.55 1.83
C MET A 296 -14.40 41.22 2.45
N PRO A 297 -14.92 42.29 1.81
CA PRO A 297 -16.17 42.93 2.24
C PRO A 297 -17.36 41.95 2.31
N GLU A 298 -18.29 42.18 3.24
CA GLU A 298 -19.48 41.33 3.42
C GLU A 298 -20.38 41.30 2.17
N ASP A 299 -20.45 42.39 1.40
CA ASP A 299 -21.21 42.47 0.15
C ASP A 299 -20.58 41.69 -1.01
N MET A 300 -19.39 41.13 -0.80
CA MET A 300 -18.61 40.36 -1.77
C MET A 300 -18.51 38.87 -1.39
N MET A 301 -19.06 38.47 -0.25
CA MET A 301 -18.96 37.11 0.28
C MET A 301 -20.32 36.57 0.74
N VAL A 302 -20.42 35.24 0.78
CA VAL A 302 -21.56 34.53 1.35
C VAL A 302 -21.04 33.25 2.00
N GLU A 303 -21.66 32.81 3.11
CA GLU A 303 -21.38 31.49 3.68
C GLU A 303 -22.04 30.38 2.84
N PRO A 304 -21.44 29.17 2.78
CA PRO A 304 -20.10 28.80 3.23
C PRO A 304 -18.99 29.26 2.25
N GLY A 305 -19.40 29.74 1.07
CA GLY A 305 -18.51 30.26 0.03
C GLY A 305 -19.21 30.39 -1.32
N LEU A 306 -18.44 30.76 -2.34
CA LEU A 306 -18.88 30.89 -3.72
C LEU A 306 -18.19 29.86 -4.62
N VAL A 307 -18.91 29.38 -5.64
CA VAL A 307 -18.33 28.64 -6.77
C VAL A 307 -18.37 29.56 -7.98
N MET A 308 -17.21 29.88 -8.55
CA MET A 308 -17.13 30.73 -9.74
C MET A 308 -16.60 29.92 -10.91
N ILE A 309 -17.39 29.81 -11.97
CA ILE A 309 -17.05 29.07 -13.19
C ILE A 309 -16.63 30.04 -14.27
N PHE A 310 -15.62 29.66 -15.06
CA PHE A 310 -15.06 30.49 -16.12
C PHE A 310 -14.97 29.70 -17.42
N ALA A 311 -15.06 30.41 -18.55
CA ALA A 311 -14.76 29.80 -19.85
C ALA A 311 -13.26 29.46 -19.99
N HIS A 312 -12.40 30.28 -19.41
CA HIS A 312 -10.94 30.15 -19.44
C HIS A 312 -10.28 31.08 -18.42
N GLY A 313 -8.96 30.94 -18.21
CA GLY A 313 -8.16 31.91 -17.46
C GLY A 313 -8.03 31.61 -15.98
N ILE A 314 -8.10 30.34 -15.60
CA ILE A 314 -7.71 29.88 -14.27
C ILE A 314 -6.39 29.13 -14.38
N GLU A 315 -5.40 29.60 -13.64
CA GLU A 315 -4.10 28.97 -13.43
C GLU A 315 -4.08 28.35 -12.04
#